data_AF-A0A2S8A774-F1
#
_entry.id   AF-A0A2S8A774-F1
#
_cell.length_a   1.000
_cell.length_b   1.000
_cell.length_c   1.000
_cell.angle_alpha   90.00
_cell.angle_beta   90.00
_cell.angle_gamma   90.00
#
_symmetry.space_group_name_H-M   'P 1'
#
loop_
_entity.id
_entity.type
_entity.pdbx_description
1 polymer ?
#
loop_
_entity_poly.entity_id
_entity_poly.type
_entity_poly.pdbx_seq_one_letter_code
_entity_poly.pdbx_strand_id
1 'polypeptide(L)'
;MKEYKPILICLLKFFSVYFILISLYNLYLNHYQIQLHTCDPFTKIVAQQSSYLLKIIKINSSTLHINQDNYMLFFINKKLVSIVNEGCNALSIMILYLAFIVSFASTWKKTVIYILVTLIILHISNIIRIAFINYSAYFYPMYRNELHDYIFPAIIYGLVILLWIIWINFFVLKPAKK
;
A
#
# COMPACT_ATOMS: atom_id res chain seq x y z
N MET A 1 -17.36 -27.81 17.35
CA MET A 1 -17.53 -27.20 16.01
C MET A 1 -18.50 -26.01 15.96
N LYS A 2 -19.63 -25.99 16.70
CA LYS A 2 -20.58 -24.85 16.67
C LYS A 2 -20.00 -23.51 17.17
N GLU A 3 -19.10 -23.54 18.16
CA GLU A 3 -18.48 -22.32 18.75
C GLU A 3 -17.55 -21.57 17.79
N TYR A 4 -16.87 -22.28 16.87
CA TYR A 4 -15.95 -21.67 15.89
C TYR A 4 -16.64 -21.24 14.59
N LYS A 5 -17.92 -21.59 14.42
CA LYS A 5 -18.68 -21.32 13.19
C LYS A 5 -18.66 -19.83 12.78
N PRO A 6 -18.82 -18.84 13.70
CA PRO A 6 -18.76 -17.43 13.33
C PRO A 6 -17.37 -17.01 12.82
N ILE A 7 -16.30 -17.51 13.44
CA ILE A 7 -14.92 -17.22 13.06
C ILE A 7 -14.62 -17.82 11.68
N LEU A 8 -15.03 -19.07 11.45
CA LEU A 8 -14.82 -19.75 10.16
C LEU A 8 -15.55 -19.03 9.02
N ILE A 9 -16.75 -18.50 9.26
CA ILE A 9 -17.49 -17.70 8.28
C ILE A 9 -16.74 -16.39 7.97
N CYS A 10 -16.19 -15.72 8.97
CA CYS A 10 -15.41 -14.49 8.76
C CYS A 10 -14.13 -14.77 7.96
N LEU A 11 -13.41 -15.86 8.29
CA LEU A 11 -12.23 -16.29 7.56
C LEU A 11 -12.55 -16.63 6.10
N LEU A 12 -13.64 -17.37 5.86
CA LEU A 12 -14.06 -17.69 4.50
C LEU A 12 -14.37 -16.41 3.71
N LYS A 13 -15.15 -15.48 4.29
CA LYS A 13 -15.42 -14.17 3.66
C LYS A 13 -14.13 -13.42 3.35
N PHE A 14 -13.21 -13.36 4.29
CA PHE A 14 -11.91 -12.71 4.12
C PHE A 14 -11.17 -13.27 2.91
N PHE A 15 -10.99 -14.60 2.86
CA PHE A 15 -10.27 -15.23 1.75
C PHE A 15 -11.01 -15.07 0.43
N SER A 16 -12.34 -15.18 0.40
CA SER A 16 -13.12 -14.94 -0.82
C SER A 16 -12.92 -13.52 -1.35
N VAL A 17 -13.06 -12.50 -0.50
CA VAL A 17 -12.87 -11.10 -0.91
C VAL A 17 -11.43 -10.85 -1.34
N TYR A 18 -10.45 -11.35 -0.58
CA TYR A 18 -9.04 -11.23 -0.92
C TYR A 18 -8.72 -11.84 -2.28
N PHE A 19 -9.14 -13.09 -2.53
CA PHE A 19 -8.87 -13.78 -3.79
C PHE A 19 -9.53 -13.10 -4.99
N ILE A 20 -10.74 -12.57 -4.83
CA ILE A 20 -11.40 -11.79 -5.89
C ILE A 20 -10.59 -10.52 -6.18
N LEU A 21 -10.28 -9.72 -5.16
CA LEU A 21 -9.58 -8.44 -5.34
C LEU A 21 -8.16 -8.62 -5.88
N ILE A 22 -7.41 -9.60 -5.36
CA ILE A 22 -6.05 -9.87 -5.85
C ILE A 22 -6.07 -10.41 -7.28
N SER A 23 -7.07 -11.20 -7.66
CA SER A 23 -7.21 -11.67 -9.05
C SER A 23 -7.51 -10.51 -10.00
N LEU A 24 -8.41 -9.60 -9.63
CA LEU A 24 -8.67 -8.37 -10.39
C LEU A 24 -7.41 -7.51 -10.52
N TYR A 25 -6.65 -7.38 -9.44
CA TYR A 25 -5.39 -6.65 -9.45
C TYR A 25 -4.34 -7.32 -10.35
N ASN A 26 -4.22 -8.65 -10.32
CA ASN A 26 -3.34 -9.38 -11.21
C ASN A 26 -3.75 -9.23 -12.69
N LEU A 27 -5.05 -9.18 -13.00
CA LEU A 27 -5.54 -8.88 -14.35
C LEU A 27 -5.16 -7.47 -14.78
N TYR A 28 -5.30 -6.50 -13.88
CA TYR A 28 -4.82 -5.12 -14.09
C TYR A 28 -3.32 -5.09 -14.37
N LEU A 29 -2.50 -5.76 -13.56
CA LEU A 29 -1.05 -5.82 -13.75
C LEU A 29 -0.66 -6.52 -15.06
N ASN A 30 -1.33 -7.62 -15.41
CA ASN A 30 -1.09 -8.34 -16.66
C ASN A 30 -1.32 -7.43 -17.88
N HIS A 31 -2.40 -6.65 -17.87
CA HIS A 31 -2.67 -5.70 -18.94
C HIS A 31 -1.53 -4.69 -19.13
N TYR A 32 -1.05 -4.05 -18.06
CA TYR A 32 0.00 -3.03 -18.18
C TYR A 32 1.41 -3.63 -18.39
N GLN A 33 1.79 -4.62 -17.58
CA GLN A 33 3.17 -5.11 -17.55
C GLN A 33 3.45 -6.13 -18.66
N ILE A 34 2.49 -6.99 -19.01
CA ILE A 34 2.69 -8.08 -19.97
C ILE A 34 2.20 -7.68 -21.36
N GLN A 35 1.00 -7.09 -21.49
CA GLN A 35 0.45 -6.77 -22.81
C GLN A 35 0.98 -5.44 -23.36
N LEU A 36 1.04 -4.41 -22.51
CA LEU A 36 1.48 -3.06 -22.91
C LEU A 36 2.97 -2.81 -22.66
N HIS A 37 3.67 -3.73 -22.00
CA HIS A 37 5.08 -3.59 -21.61
C HIS A 37 5.37 -2.21 -20.98
N THR A 38 4.58 -1.82 -19.97
CA THR A 38 4.71 -0.52 -19.33
C THR A 38 4.49 -0.60 -17.83
N CYS A 39 4.95 0.43 -17.12
CA CYS A 39 4.69 0.58 -15.71
C CYS A 39 3.21 0.91 -15.49
N ASP A 40 2.58 0.26 -14.50
CA ASP A 40 1.18 0.53 -14.21
C ASP A 40 0.97 1.99 -13.76
N PRO A 41 -0.17 2.61 -14.13
CA PRO A 41 -0.46 3.98 -13.77
C PRO A 41 -0.36 4.29 -12.28
N PHE A 42 -0.70 3.35 -11.41
CA PHE A 42 -0.70 3.59 -9.97
C PHE A 42 0.73 3.69 -9.42
N THR A 43 1.63 2.78 -9.80
CA THR A 43 3.06 2.86 -9.51
C THR A 43 3.68 4.15 -10.02
N LYS A 44 3.31 4.58 -11.24
CA LYS A 44 3.75 5.87 -11.81
C LYS A 44 3.33 7.05 -10.94
N ILE A 45 2.07 7.11 -10.52
CA ILE A 45 1.54 8.18 -9.67
C ILE A 45 2.27 8.20 -8.32
N VAL A 46 2.42 7.05 -7.68
CA VAL A 46 3.11 6.92 -6.39
C VAL A 46 4.56 7.41 -6.49
N ALA A 47 5.28 7.01 -7.53
CA ALA A 47 6.66 7.46 -7.75
C ALA A 47 6.73 9.00 -7.92
N GLN A 48 5.84 9.56 -8.74
CA GLN A 48 5.78 11.00 -8.99
C GLN A 48 5.43 11.80 -7.73
N GLN A 49 4.46 11.34 -6.94
CA GLN A 49 4.07 11.95 -5.67
C GLN A 49 5.22 11.90 -4.64
N SER A 50 5.95 10.78 -4.59
CA SER A 50 7.10 10.63 -3.71
C SER A 50 8.23 11.58 -4.09
N SER A 51 8.48 11.75 -5.39
CA SER A 51 9.42 12.76 -5.90
C SER A 51 8.95 14.18 -5.59
N TYR A 52 7.66 14.47 -5.73
CA TYR A 52 7.11 15.78 -5.38
C TYR A 52 7.29 16.11 -3.90
N LEU A 53 7.11 15.13 -3.01
CA LEU A 53 7.36 15.30 -1.58
C LEU A 53 8.81 15.70 -1.27
N LEU A 54 9.79 15.09 -1.95
CA LEU A 54 11.20 15.48 -1.82
C LEU A 54 11.49 16.88 -2.37
N LYS A 55 10.83 17.29 -3.45
CA LYS A 55 10.95 18.66 -3.98
C LYS A 55 10.45 19.71 -2.99
N ILE A 56 9.38 19.43 -2.24
CA ILE A 56 8.86 20.33 -1.20
C ILE A 56 9.94 20.64 -0.15
N ILE A 57 10.75 19.65 0.21
CA ILE A 57 11.88 19.82 1.15
C ILE A 57 13.18 20.27 0.46
N LYS A 58 13.09 20.87 -0.73
CA LYS A 58 14.19 21.45 -1.53
C LYS A 58 15.23 20.43 -2.03
N ILE A 59 14.83 19.17 -2.18
CA ILE A 59 15.70 18.14 -2.76
C ILE A 59 15.33 17.97 -4.23
N ASN A 60 16.31 18.15 -5.12
CA ASN A 60 16.07 18.04 -6.55
C ASN A 60 15.90 16.57 -6.95
N SER A 61 14.67 16.08 -6.95
CA SER A 61 14.33 14.72 -7.37
C SER A 61 13.54 14.71 -8.67
N SER A 62 13.61 13.60 -9.41
CA SER A 62 12.77 13.38 -10.59
C SER A 62 12.49 11.89 -10.77
N THR A 63 11.45 11.59 -11.55
CA THR A 63 11.12 10.21 -11.92
C THR A 63 11.01 10.11 -13.43
N LEU A 64 11.56 9.05 -14.01
CA LEU A 64 11.49 8.78 -15.42
C LEU A 64 10.90 7.39 -15.65
N HIS A 65 10.04 7.28 -16.64
CA HIS A 65 9.65 5.99 -17.19
C HIS A 65 10.37 5.80 -18.52
N ILE A 66 11.01 4.64 -18.71
CA ILE A 66 11.55 4.24 -20.00
C ILE A 66 10.54 3.26 -20.60
N ASN A 67 10.21 3.45 -21.88
CA ASN A 67 9.30 2.56 -22.59
C ASN A 67 9.82 1.12 -22.50
N GLN A 68 8.91 0.15 -22.31
CA GLN A 68 9.19 -1.29 -22.16
C GLN A 68 9.62 -1.74 -20.75
N ASP A 69 9.90 -0.83 -19.81
CA ASP A 69 10.09 -1.20 -18.40
C ASP A 69 8.74 -1.35 -17.68
N ASN A 70 8.70 -2.13 -16.59
CA ASN A 70 7.55 -2.22 -15.69
C ASN A 70 7.71 -1.38 -14.41
N TYR A 71 8.71 -0.51 -14.36
CA TYR A 71 9.08 0.30 -13.21
C TYR A 71 9.34 1.78 -13.58
N MET A 72 9.46 2.61 -12.55
CA MET A 72 9.88 4.01 -12.63
C MET A 72 11.30 4.16 -12.09
N LEU A 73 12.17 4.84 -12.81
CA LEU A 73 13.48 5.25 -12.32
C LEU A 73 13.33 6.47 -11.42
N PHE A 74 13.99 6.46 -10.26
CA PHE A 74 13.95 7.55 -9.30
C PHE A 74 15.34 8.19 -9.17
N PHE A 75 15.40 9.50 -9.41
CA PHE A 75 16.64 10.29 -9.42
C PHE A 75 16.64 11.33 -8.29
N ILE A 76 17.82 11.58 -7.73
CA ILE A 76 18.13 12.72 -6.87
C ILE A 76 19.41 13.37 -7.39
N ASN A 77 19.38 14.69 -7.62
CA ASN A 77 20.48 15.46 -8.18
C ASN A 77 21.06 14.83 -9.46
N LYS A 78 20.18 14.37 -10.36
CA LYS A 78 20.50 13.65 -11.61
C LYS A 78 21.20 12.28 -11.45
N LYS A 79 21.42 11.81 -10.21
CA LYS A 79 21.92 10.46 -9.94
C LYS A 79 20.76 9.49 -9.77
N LEU A 80 20.84 8.33 -10.41
CA LEU A 80 19.88 7.24 -10.20
C LEU A 80 20.03 6.71 -8.77
N VAL A 81 18.94 6.68 -8.01
CA VAL A 81 18.91 6.23 -6.61
C VAL A 81 18.19 4.91 -6.48
N SER A 82 16.99 4.77 -7.04
CA SER A 82 16.22 3.53 -6.96
C SER A 82 15.35 3.32 -8.19
N ILE A 83 14.80 2.12 -8.28
CA ILE A 83 13.64 1.81 -9.10
C ILE A 83 12.41 1.73 -8.18
N VAL A 84 11.25 2.14 -8.69
CA VAL A 84 9.95 2.01 -8.02
C VAL A 84 9.08 1.14 -8.92
N ASN A 85 8.74 -0.05 -8.43
CA ASN A 85 7.92 -1.02 -9.14
C ASN A 85 6.59 -1.28 -8.39
N GLU A 86 5.81 -2.22 -8.89
CA GLU A 86 4.55 -2.67 -8.29
C GLU A 86 4.68 -2.97 -6.80
N GLY A 87 5.72 -3.70 -6.38
CA GLY A 87 5.92 -4.07 -4.98
C GLY A 87 6.11 -2.87 -4.05
N CYS A 88 6.49 -1.72 -4.60
CA CYS A 88 6.63 -0.48 -3.84
C CYS A 88 5.30 0.28 -3.68
N ASN A 89 4.28 0.04 -4.51
CA ASN A 89 3.09 0.89 -4.55
C ASN A 89 2.08 0.61 -3.42
N ALA A 90 2.26 -0.48 -2.66
CA ALA A 90 1.44 -0.90 -1.52
C ALA A 90 0.00 -1.36 -1.84
N LEU A 91 -0.41 -1.50 -3.11
CA LEU A 91 -1.76 -1.96 -3.48
C LEU A 91 -2.07 -3.36 -2.95
N SER A 92 -1.12 -4.29 -3.07
CA SER A 92 -1.28 -5.65 -2.53
C SER A 92 -1.58 -5.65 -1.01
N ILE A 93 -0.95 -4.74 -0.27
CA ILE A 93 -1.18 -4.56 1.17
C ILE A 93 -2.55 -3.90 1.42
N MET A 94 -2.93 -2.90 0.62
CA MET A 94 -4.25 -2.27 0.69
C MET A 94 -5.38 -3.26 0.39
N ILE A 95 -5.19 -4.18 -0.57
CA ILE A 95 -6.15 -5.26 -0.89
C ILE A 95 -6.32 -6.20 0.29
N LEU A 96 -5.20 -6.65 0.89
CA LEU A 96 -5.23 -7.48 2.10
C LEU A 96 -5.98 -6.78 3.24
N TYR A 97 -5.66 -5.50 3.45
CA TYR A 97 -6.32 -4.65 4.44
C TYR A 97 -7.83 -4.54 4.19
N LEU A 98 -8.24 -4.25 2.96
CA LEU A 98 -9.64 -4.15 2.55
C LEU A 98 -10.41 -5.45 2.77
N ALA A 99 -9.83 -6.58 2.38
CA ALA A 99 -10.46 -7.88 2.56
C ALA A 99 -10.76 -8.15 4.05
N PHE A 100 -9.86 -7.74 4.94
CA PHE A 100 -10.06 -7.83 6.39
C PHE A 100 -11.20 -6.93 6.87
N ILE A 101 -11.21 -5.65 6.50
CA ILE A 101 -12.26 -4.73 6.95
C ILE A 101 -13.65 -5.21 6.49
N VAL A 102 -13.74 -5.70 5.24
CA VAL A 102 -14.99 -6.20 4.66
C VAL A 102 -15.46 -7.49 5.35
N SER A 103 -14.55 -8.39 5.75
CA SER A 103 -14.95 -9.66 6.38
C SER A 103 -15.62 -9.46 7.75
N PHE A 104 -15.28 -8.37 8.45
CA PHE A 104 -15.87 -7.97 9.73
C PHE A 104 -16.91 -6.82 9.62
N ALA A 105 -17.32 -6.45 8.41
CA ALA A 105 -18.24 -5.34 8.21
C ALA A 105 -19.67 -5.66 8.72
N SER A 106 -20.20 -4.78 9.57
CA SER A 106 -21.57 -4.86 10.09
C SER A 106 -22.50 -3.82 9.44
N THR A 107 -22.02 -2.60 9.19
CA THR A 107 -22.81 -1.48 8.66
C THR A 107 -22.10 -0.79 7.50
N TRP A 108 -22.68 -0.90 6.31
CA TRP A 108 -22.10 -0.41 5.04
C TRP A 108 -21.60 1.04 5.10
N LYS A 109 -22.40 1.99 5.63
CA LYS A 109 -22.01 3.41 5.67
C LYS A 109 -20.73 3.65 6.47
N LYS A 110 -20.62 3.06 7.67
CA LYS A 110 -19.45 3.22 8.54
C LYS A 110 -18.23 2.53 7.95
N THR A 111 -18.41 1.33 7.39
CA THR A 111 -17.35 0.58 6.71
C THR A 111 -16.77 1.36 5.54
N VAL A 112 -17.61 1.92 4.66
CA VAL A 112 -17.13 2.66 3.48
C VAL A 112 -16.34 3.91 3.90
N ILE A 113 -16.85 4.70 4.84
CA ILE A 113 -16.13 5.90 5.32
C ILE A 113 -14.79 5.50 5.95
N TYR A 114 -14.77 4.46 6.78
CA TYR A 114 -13.54 3.98 7.41
C TYR A 114 -12.52 3.52 6.37
N ILE A 115 -12.96 2.73 5.38
CA ILE A 115 -12.11 2.29 4.27
C ILE A 115 -11.51 3.48 3.53
N LEU A 116 -12.32 4.48 3.14
CA LEU A 116 -11.83 5.63 2.38
C LEU A 116 -10.77 6.41 3.15
N VAL A 117 -11.03 6.72 4.43
CA VAL A 117 -10.07 7.45 5.27
C VAL A 117 -8.79 6.66 5.46
N THR A 118 -8.89 5.36 5.76
CA THR A 118 -7.72 4.53 6.03
C THR A 118 -6.90 4.21 4.79
N LEU A 119 -7.52 4.06 3.62
CA LEU A 119 -6.79 3.95 2.34
C LEU A 119 -6.00 5.22 2.03
N ILE A 120 -6.54 6.41 2.30
CA ILE A 120 -5.81 7.67 2.15
C ILE A 120 -4.60 7.70 3.08
N ILE A 121 -4.77 7.30 4.35
CA ILE A 121 -3.67 7.22 5.32
C ILE A 121 -2.58 6.25 4.84
N LEU A 122 -2.96 5.06 4.38
CA LEU A 122 -2.02 4.06 3.86
C LEU A 122 -1.29 4.58 2.61
N HIS A 123 -1.97 5.29 1.72
CA HIS A 123 -1.39 5.88 0.52
C HIS A 123 -0.38 6.98 0.85
N ILE A 124 -0.73 7.90 1.76
CA ILE A 124 0.18 8.96 2.23
C ILE A 124 1.40 8.34 2.92
N SER A 125 1.19 7.36 3.79
CA SER A 125 2.28 6.63 4.45
C SER A 125 3.22 5.98 3.43
N ASN A 126 2.67 5.39 2.36
CA ASN A 126 3.45 4.82 1.26
C ASN A 126 4.30 5.86 0.50
N ILE A 127 3.74 7.03 0.19
CA ILE A 127 4.48 8.13 -0.45
C ILE A 127 5.64 8.58 0.44
N ILE A 128 5.38 8.79 1.74
CA ILE A 128 6.40 9.18 2.72
C ILE A 128 7.51 8.12 2.79
N ARG A 129 7.14 6.84 2.81
CA ARG A 129 8.08 5.70 2.83
C ARG A 129 9.03 5.75 1.63
N ILE A 130 8.51 5.87 0.40
CA ILE A 130 9.32 5.88 -0.81
C ILE A 130 10.22 7.12 -0.89
N ALA A 131 9.69 8.28 -0.51
CA ALA A 131 10.48 9.51 -0.44
C ALA A 131 11.64 9.37 0.57
N PHE A 132 11.35 8.85 1.76
CA PHE A 132 12.35 8.66 2.80
C PHE A 132 13.41 7.61 2.40
N ILE A 133 13.02 6.48 1.79
CA ILE A 133 13.97 5.48 1.27
C ILE A 133 14.94 6.14 0.29
N ASN A 134 14.42 6.93 -0.66
CA ASN A 134 15.26 7.56 -1.67
C ASN A 134 16.16 8.63 -1.05
N TYR A 135 15.65 9.40 -0.10
CA TYR A 135 16.44 10.36 0.67
C TYR A 135 17.59 9.67 1.41
N SER A 136 17.28 8.67 2.24
CA SER A 136 18.28 7.96 3.05
C SER A 136 19.27 7.22 2.16
N ALA A 137 18.82 6.59 1.08
CA ALA A 137 19.70 5.88 0.16
C ALA A 137 20.69 6.81 -0.57
N TYR A 138 20.35 8.09 -0.75
CA TYR A 138 21.23 9.07 -1.37
C TYR A 138 22.23 9.68 -0.38
N PHE A 139 21.76 10.12 0.80
CA PHE A 139 22.60 10.83 1.78
C PHE A 139 23.30 9.89 2.79
N TYR A 140 22.68 8.74 3.07
CA TYR A 140 23.13 7.78 4.07
C TYR A 140 23.08 6.34 3.52
N PRO A 141 23.81 6.04 2.42
CA PRO A 141 23.74 4.76 1.72
C PRO A 141 24.10 3.56 2.59
N MET A 142 24.86 3.76 3.67
CA MET A 142 25.23 2.72 4.64
C MET A 142 24.02 2.07 5.31
N TYR A 143 22.93 2.82 5.55
CA TYR A 143 21.74 2.30 6.23
C TYR A 143 20.65 1.78 5.29
N ARG A 144 20.95 1.68 3.98
CA ARG A 144 19.95 1.37 2.96
C ARG A 144 19.24 0.04 3.24
N ASN A 145 20.00 -0.99 3.57
CA ASN A 145 19.47 -2.35 3.72
C ASN A 145 18.65 -2.45 5.01
N GLU A 146 19.14 -1.87 6.10
CA GLU A 146 18.46 -1.86 7.40
C GLU A 146 17.11 -1.15 7.32
N LEU A 147 17.10 -0.01 6.62
CA LEU A 147 15.89 0.78 6.42
C LEU A 147 14.89 0.04 5.51
N HIS A 148 15.35 -0.49 4.37
CA HIS A 148 14.51 -1.15 3.38
C HIS A 148 13.95 -2.50 3.85
N ASP A 149 14.77 -3.34 4.49
CA ASP A 149 14.42 -4.73 4.75
C ASP A 149 13.69 -4.91 6.09
N TYR A 150 13.85 -3.98 7.04
CA TYR A 150 13.26 -4.11 8.38
C TYR A 150 12.35 -2.94 8.75
N ILE A 151 12.86 -1.70 8.71
CA ILE A 151 12.16 -0.56 9.30
C ILE A 151 10.90 -0.21 8.52
N PHE A 152 10.96 -0.11 7.20
CA PHE A 152 9.77 0.25 6.41
C PHE A 152 8.69 -0.82 6.38
N PRO A 153 9.01 -2.12 6.21
CA PRO A 153 8.04 -3.19 6.40
C PRO A 153 7.38 -3.10 7.78
N ALA A 154 8.16 -2.93 8.86
CA ALA A 154 7.63 -2.82 10.21
C ALA A 154 6.66 -1.64 10.38
N ILE A 155 6.97 -0.47 9.81
CA ILE A 155 6.10 0.71 9.87
C ILE A 155 4.77 0.46 9.15
N ILE A 156 4.81 -0.07 7.91
CA ILE A 156 3.60 -0.28 7.13
C ILE A 156 2.74 -1.39 7.74
N TYR A 157 3.33 -2.53 8.10
CA TYR A 157 2.59 -3.62 8.73
C TYR A 157 2.08 -3.23 10.12
N GLY A 158 2.86 -2.48 10.89
CA GLY A 158 2.43 -1.93 12.17
C GLY A 158 1.23 -0.99 12.02
N LEU A 159 1.25 -0.11 11.02
CA LEU A 159 0.13 0.77 10.71
C LEU A 159 -1.12 -0.03 10.29
N VAL A 160 -0.98 -1.04 9.44
CA VAL A 160 -2.09 -1.92 9.03
C VAL A 160 -2.72 -2.61 10.24
N ILE A 161 -1.90 -3.21 11.11
CA ILE A 161 -2.36 -3.87 12.33
C ILE A 161 -3.05 -2.88 13.27
N LEU A 162 -2.47 -1.69 13.46
CA LEU A 162 -3.08 -0.62 14.27
C LEU A 162 -4.46 -0.23 13.74
N LEU A 163 -4.60 -0.03 12.42
CA LEU A 163 -5.87 0.29 11.79
C LEU A 163 -6.87 -0.88 11.89
N TRP A 164 -6.43 -2.14 11.87
CA TRP A 164 -7.30 -3.27 12.17
C TRP A 164 -7.79 -3.28 13.61
N ILE A 165 -6.91 -3.02 14.58
CA ILE A 165 -7.28 -2.95 16.00
C ILE A 165 -8.31 -1.83 16.23
N ILE A 166 -8.09 -0.65 15.63
CA ILE A 166 -9.05 0.46 15.70
C ILE A 166 -10.39 0.04 15.08
N TRP A 167 -10.39 -0.63 13.93
CA TRP A 167 -11.62 -1.11 13.30
C TRP A 167 -12.40 -2.05 14.23
N ILE A 168 -11.74 -3.08 14.76
CA ILE A 168 -12.37 -4.09 15.62
C ILE A 168 -12.94 -3.42 16.88
N ASN A 169 -12.14 -2.62 17.57
CA ASN A 169 -12.53 -2.03 18.85
C ASN A 169 -13.68 -1.03 18.74
N PHE A 170 -13.74 -0.26 17.65
CA PHE A 170 -14.73 0.81 17.52
C PHE A 170 -15.97 0.42 16.73
N PHE A 171 -15.87 -0.54 15.81
CA PHE A 171 -16.95 -0.85 14.86
C PHE A 171 -17.46 -2.30 14.93
N VAL A 172 -16.67 -3.23 15.48
CA VAL A 172 -17.07 -4.64 15.63
C VAL A 172 -17.51 -4.93 17.06
N LEU A 173 -16.72 -4.54 18.06
CA LEU A 173 -16.97 -4.88 19.46
C LEU A 173 -17.92 -3.93 20.20
N LYS A 174 -18.11 -2.69 19.71
CA LYS A 174 -19.07 -1.77 20.33
C LYS A 174 -20.50 -2.18 19.95
N PRO A 175 -21.37 -2.56 20.90
CA PRO A 175 -22.77 -2.81 20.60
C PRO A 175 -23.37 -1.52 20.04
N ALA A 176 -24.16 -1.63 18.97
CA ALA A 176 -24.97 -0.53 18.49
C ALA A 176 -25.76 0.00 19.69
N LYS A 177 -25.58 1.29 20.03
CA LYS A 177 -26.50 1.97 20.96
C LYS A 177 -27.90 1.77 20.36
N LYS A 178 -28.73 0.97 21.05
CA LYS A 178 -30.17 0.88 20.82
C LYS A 178 -30.79 2.25 21.05
#